data_AF-A0A9X8RBE2-F1
#
_entry.id   AF-A0A9X8RBE2-F1
#
_cell.length_a   1.000
_cell.length_b   1.000
_cell.length_c   1.000
_cell.angle_alpha   90.00
_cell.angle_beta   90.00
_cell.angle_gamma   90.00
#
_symmetry.space_group_name_H-M   'P 1'
#
loop_
_entity.id
_entity.type
_entity.pdbx_description
1 polymer ?
#
loop_
_entity_poly.entity_id
_entity_poly.type
_entity_poly.pdbx_seq_one_letter_code
_entity_poly.pdbx_strand_id
1 'polypeptide(L)' 'MNLYRFEVTIKEKPIHVIIVADSDEKAFELVDIELEKHFLKMPEVDDISLYEKKKIKNGAGFVLSEFETIL' A
#
# COMPACT_ATOMS: atom_id res chain seq x y z
N MET A 1 -10.71 12.06 1.26
CA MET A 1 -9.59 11.42 0.53
C MET A 1 -8.27 11.58 1.28
N ASN A 2 -7.59 10.46 1.50
CA ASN A 2 -6.21 10.39 1.95
C ASN A 2 -5.42 9.56 0.94
N LEU A 3 -4.11 9.81 0.89
CA LEU A 3 -3.13 9.00 0.20
C LEU A 3 -2.54 8.01 1.23
N TYR A 4 -2.55 6.73 0.89
CA TYR A 4 -2.13 5.62 1.73
C TYR A 4 -0.96 4.92 1.07
N ARG A 5 0.04 4.55 1.87
CA ARG A 5 1.12 3.65 1.49
C ARG A 5 1.00 2.42 2.36
N PHE A 6 0.68 1.31 1.73
CA PHE A 6 0.71 0.00 2.36
C PHE A 6 2.05 -0.67 2.08
N GLU A 7 2.55 -1.41 3.06
CA GLU A 7 3.59 -2.39 2.86
C GLU A 7 2.93 -3.77 2.87
N VAL A 8 3.14 -4.50 1.78
CA VAL A 8 2.60 -5.85 1.59
C VAL A 8 3.79 -6.79 1.51
N THR A 9 3.84 -7.79 2.37
CA THR A 9 4.90 -8.81 2.34
C THR A 9 4.42 -9.99 1.50
N ILE A 10 5.16 -10.32 0.45
CA ILE A 10 4.89 -11.49 -0.40
C ILE A 10 6.19 -12.29 -0.53
N LYS A 11 6.21 -13.52 -0.03
CA LYS A 11 7.39 -14.40 -0.06
C LYS A 11 8.62 -13.69 0.52
N GLU A 12 8.46 -13.10 1.70
CA GLU A 12 9.49 -12.33 2.43
C GLU A 12 10.00 -11.07 1.71
N LYS A 13 9.34 -10.62 0.64
CA LYS A 13 9.68 -9.39 -0.05
C LYS A 13 8.63 -8.32 0.21
N PRO A 14 9.00 -7.17 0.81
CA PRO A 14 8.08 -6.06 0.94
C PRO A 14 7.86 -5.40 -0.42
N ILE A 15 6.60 -5.11 -0.73
CA ILE A 15 6.19 -4.27 -1.86
C ILE A 15 5.33 -3.14 -1.33
N HIS A 16 5.40 -1.99 -1.98
CA HIS A 16 4.58 -0.84 -1.60
C HIS A 16 3.38 -0.69 -2.53
N VAL A 17 2.18 -0.59 -1.94
CA VAL A 17 0.93 -0.35 -2.66
C VAL A 17 0.41 1.03 -2.28
N ILE A 18 0.25 1.91 -3.26
CA ILE A 18 -0.15 3.31 -3.04
C ILE A 18 -1.61 3.48 -3.45
N ILE A 19 -2.46 3.84 -2.48
CA ILE A 19 -3.91 3.93 -2.67
C ILE A 19 -4.40 5.32 -2.30
N VAL A 20 -5.36 5.83 -3.05
CA VAL A 20 -6.16 6.99 -2.65
C VAL A 20 -7.56 6.53 -2.29
N ALA A 21 -8.00 6.82 -1.08
CA ALA A 21 -9.33 6.40 -0.60
C ALA A 21 -9.93 7.42 0.38
N ASP A 22 -11.24 7.32 0.59
CA ASP A 22 -11.97 8.19 1.52
C ASP A 22 -11.98 7.70 2.97
N SER A 23 -11.75 6.41 3.20
CA SER A 23 -11.61 5.81 4.52
C SER A 23 -10.52 4.74 4.52
N ASP A 24 -10.17 4.27 5.71
CA ASP A 24 -9.12 3.27 5.89
C ASP A 24 -9.63 1.89 5.44
N GLU A 25 -10.89 1.55 5.73
CA GLU A 25 -11.53 0.32 5.25
C GLU A 25 -11.53 0.27 3.73
N LYS A 26 -11.88 1.38 3.07
CA LYS A 26 -11.87 1.44 1.61
C LYS A 26 -10.47 1.33 1.03
N ALA A 27 -9.47 1.85 1.74
CA ALA A 27 -8.08 1.74 1.32
C ALA A 27 -7.62 0.28 1.32
N PHE A 28 -7.94 -0.49 2.38
CA PHE A 28 -7.63 -1.92 2.45
C PHE A 28 -8.32 -2.73 1.34
N GLU A 29 -9.61 -2.53 1.10
CA GLU A 29 -10.31 -3.20 -0.02
C GLU A 29 -9.64 -2.94 -1.38
N LEU A 30 -9.15 -1.72 -1.59
CA LEU A 30 -8.50 -1.33 -2.84
C LEU A 30 -7.09 -1.92 -2.96
N VAL A 31 -6.39 -2.21 -1.86
CA VAL A 31 -5.11 -2.92 -1.90
C VAL A 31 -5.28 -4.30 -2.52
N ASP A 32 -6.26 -5.08 -2.06
CA ASP A 32 -6.51 -6.42 -2.58
C ASP A 32 -6.82 -6.39 -4.08
N ILE A 33 -7.68 -5.47 -4.50
CA ILE A 33 -8.02 -5.27 -5.92
C ILE A 33 -6.79 -4.91 -6.75
N GLU A 34 -5.90 -4.06 -6.23
CA GLU A 34 -4.70 -3.63 -6.96
C GLU A 34 -3.65 -4.73 -7.04
N LEU A 35 -3.49 -5.52 -5.97
CA LEU A 35 -2.64 -6.72 -5.96
C LEU A 35 -3.12 -7.75 -6.98
N GLU A 36 -4.41 -8.07 -6.98
CA GLU A 36 -4.98 -9.02 -7.94
C GLU A 36 -4.76 -8.57 -9.38
N LYS A 37 -5.01 -7.28 -9.67
CA LYS A 37 -4.78 -6.70 -11.01
C LYS A 37 -3.32 -6.75 -11.41
N HIS A 38 -2.40 -6.38 -10.52
CA HIS A 38 -0.97 -6.34 -10.83
C HIS A 38 -0.40 -7.72 -11.10
N PHE A 39 -0.78 -8.71 -10.29
CA PHE A 39 -0.26 -10.08 -10.39
C PHE A 39 -1.10 -11.01 -11.30
N LEU A 40 -2.20 -10.49 -11.88
CA LEU A 40 -3.20 -11.23 -12.67
C LEU A 40 -3.89 -12.38 -11.92
N LYS A 41 -3.61 -12.50 -10.63
CA LYS A 41 -4.19 -13.42 -9.64
C LYS A 41 -3.80 -12.90 -8.26
N MET A 42 -4.62 -13.16 -7.26
CA MET A 42 -4.26 -12.80 -5.88
C MET A 42 -2.99 -13.58 -5.46
N PRO A 43 -1.89 -12.91 -5.10
CA PRO A 43 -0.73 -13.58 -4.54
C PRO A 43 -1.04 -14.11 -3.13
N GLU A 44 -0.26 -15.08 -2.67
CA GLU A 44 -0.26 -15.42 -1.24
C GLU A 44 0.46 -14.29 -0.50
N VAL A 45 -0.32 -13.50 0.24
CA VAL A 45 0.16 -12.37 1.02
C VAL A 45 0.45 -12.84 2.44
N ASP A 46 1.67 -12.58 2.91
CA ASP A 46 2.11 -12.94 4.26
C ASP A 46 1.60 -11.92 5.29
N ASP A 47 1.69 -10.62 4.97
CA ASP A 47 1.25 -9.51 5.82
C ASP A 47 0.87 -8.28 4.99
N ILE A 48 -0.09 -7.49 5.49
CA ILE A 48 -0.43 -6.16 4.97
C ILE A 48 -0.45 -5.19 6.14
N SER A 49 0.39 -4.16 6.07
CA SER A 49 0.43 -3.11 7.07
C SER A 49 0.27 -1.72 6.44
N LEU A 50 -0.42 -0.83 7.14
CA LEU A 50 -0.48 0.59 6.78
C LEU A 50 0.83 1.25 7.20
N TYR A 51 1.70 1.52 6.24
CA TYR A 51 3.01 2.12 6.47
C TYR A 51 2.92 3.64 6.68
N GLU A 52 2.21 4.34 5.80
CA GLU A 52 2.04 5.80 5.90
C GLU A 52 0.67 6.26 5.40
N LYS A 53 0.12 7.30 6.03
CA LYS A 53 -1.16 7.92 5.65
C LYS A 53 -1.02 9.44 5.63
N LYS A 54 -1.39 10.08 4.52
CA LYS A 54 -1.38 11.54 4.36
C LYS A 54 -2.73 12.05 3.88
N LYS A 55 -3.26 13.08 4.53
CA LYS A 55 -4.47 13.77 4.07
C LYS A 55 -4.17 14.58 2.82
N ILE A 56 -4.97 14.38 1.77
CA ILE A 56 -4.85 15.17 0.54
C ILE A 56 -5.52 16.53 0.80
N LYS A 57 -4.73 17.62 0.74
CA LYS A 57 -5.24 19.00 0.82
C LYS A 57 -5.29 19.61 -0.59
N ASN A 58 -4.20 20.21 -1.05
CA ASN A 58 -4.02 20.72 -2.42
C ASN A 58 -3.09 19.81 -3.27
N GLY A 59 -2.71 18.66 -2.70
CA GLY A 59 -1.72 17.71 -3.23
C GLY A 59 -1.17 16.86 -2.08
N ALA A 60 -0.63 15.69 -2.40
CA ALA A 60 0.08 14.82 -1.46
C ALA A 60 1.06 13.92 -2.23
N GLY A 61 2.05 13.36 -1.54
CA GLY A 61 3.01 12.43 -2.12
C GLY A 61 3.78 11.65 -1.07
N PHE A 62 4.40 10.57 -1.53
CA PHE A 62 5.34 9.75 -0.77
C PHE A 62 6.68 9.70 -1.49
N VAL A 63 7.74 9.57 -0.71
CA VAL A 63 9.05 9.17 -1.21
C VAL A 63 9.14 7.66 -0.99
N LEU A 64 9.48 6.92 -2.04
CA LEU A 64 9.76 5.48 -1.95
C LEU A 64 11.26 5.30 -2.05
N SER A 65 11.88 4.70 -1.04
CA SER A 65 13.31 4.38 -1.06
C SER A 65 13.54 2.88 -0.94
N GLU A 66 14.62 2.38 -1.54
CA GLU A 66 14.93 0.94 -1.60
C GLU A 66 15.32 0.33 -0.24
N PHE A 67 15.61 1.14 0.77
CA PHE A 67 16.17 0.73 2.07
C PHE A 67 15.38 1.25 3.27
N GLU A 68 14.08 0.97 3.33
CA GLU A 68 13.26 1.43 4.47
C GLU A 68 13.23 0.44 5.65
N THR A 69 13.62 -0.81 5.41
CA THR A 69 13.76 -1.84 6.46
C THR A 69 15.24 -2.09 6.76
N ILE A 70 15.92 -1.12 7.38
CA ILE A 70 17.15 -1.38 8.13
C ILE A 70 16.96 -0.80 9.53
N LEU A 71 16.52 -1.66 10.45
CA LEU A 71 16.64 -1.46 11.89
C LEU A 71 17.36 -2.67 12.48
#